data_AF-R5LTS1-F1
#
_entry.id   AF-R5LTS1-F1
#
_cell.length_a   1.000
_cell.length_b   1.000
_cell.length_c   1.000
_cell.angle_alpha   90.00
_cell.angle_beta   90.00
_cell.angle_gamma   90.00
#
_symmetry.space_group_name_H-M   'P 1'
#
loop_
_entity.id
_entity.type
_entity.pdbx_description
1 polymer ?
#
loop_
_entity_poly.entity_id
_entity_poly.type
_entity_poly.pdbx_seq_one_letter_code
_entity_poly.pdbx_strand_id
1 'polypeptide(L)'
;MLMKNLNTLTLVVLALVMSAVTSCSEDDELIIPVPQHMTEQYVMETLNGKGWQYFDSHEIKSNGTVEREEYWAERYGGGPSEYKFSGDTITTFSYIDSEPISGYKNSTYSYNKATNQLMAGGKEVFKIISLSENILKMIKYQGIDGNGNKIYVYYIYKVMSSDDLAECIKNHPYDLDSLNDKYPMMPEQMRITPEYLGRYGVGDGWKCTEAHKLEMAGRYHIDNIYNADAPDMPANFFIDNGTITWLPNNAGTADYTAKKENYTYRANGFYIEPAGGNGFRIITLNDYEMKIIKKQREGNGGAVREFYCVYRKMTPEELKLYMANS
;
A
#
# COMPACT_ATOMS: atom_id res chain seq x y z
N MET A 1 48.11 52.46 9.78
CA MET A 1 47.41 53.24 8.74
C MET A 1 47.25 52.32 7.54
N LEU A 2 45.98 52.07 7.16
CA LEU A 2 45.46 51.57 5.87
C LEU A 2 46.27 50.52 5.09
N MET A 3 45.80 49.27 4.98
CA MET A 3 44.77 48.80 4.01
C MET A 3 45.05 49.17 2.54
N LYS A 4 45.20 48.16 1.69
CA LYS A 4 44.31 47.86 0.54
C LYS A 4 44.88 46.65 -0.23
N ASN A 5 44.18 45.51 -0.17
CA ASN A 5 43.19 45.08 -1.16
C ASN A 5 43.83 44.72 -2.50
N LEU A 6 43.77 43.44 -2.87
CA LEU A 6 43.09 43.09 -4.10
C LEU A 6 42.18 41.88 -3.83
N ASN A 7 40.90 42.19 -3.98
CA ASN A 7 39.74 41.33 -3.94
C ASN A 7 39.38 41.02 -5.40
N THR A 8 38.88 39.81 -5.68
CA THR A 8 38.00 39.38 -6.79
C THR A 8 38.34 37.93 -7.15
N LEU A 9 37.44 36.99 -7.40
CA LEU A 9 35.98 36.88 -7.31
C LEU A 9 35.69 35.43 -7.78
N THR A 10 34.73 34.78 -7.13
CA THR A 10 33.84 33.75 -7.71
C THR A 10 34.39 32.42 -8.30
N LEU A 11 33.86 31.35 -7.68
CA LEU A 11 33.25 30.16 -8.30
C LEU A 11 34.14 28.97 -8.73
N VAL A 12 33.59 27.79 -8.40
CA VAL A 12 33.95 26.42 -8.83
C VAL A 12 35.14 25.87 -8.02
N VAL A 13 34.98 24.99 -7.03
CA VAL A 13 34.47 23.61 -7.04
C VAL A 13 34.16 23.26 -5.57
N LEU A 14 32.93 22.96 -5.14
CA LEU A 14 32.35 21.62 -5.21
C LEU A 14 33.32 20.49 -4.82
N ALA A 15 33.87 20.56 -3.61
CA ALA A 15 34.36 19.40 -2.86
C ALA A 15 33.79 19.57 -1.44
N LEU A 16 32.73 18.90 -0.98
CA LEU A 16 32.36 17.49 -1.18
C LEU A 16 33.59 16.58 -1.17
N VAL A 17 34.33 16.70 -0.07
CA VAL A 17 34.90 15.53 0.59
C VAL A 17 34.24 15.55 1.97
N MET A 18 33.12 14.84 2.14
CA MET A 18 33.25 13.50 2.70
C MET A 18 34.23 13.51 3.88
N SER A 19 33.82 14.10 4.99
CA SER A 19 34.07 13.46 6.28
C SER A 19 33.05 12.32 6.45
N ALA A 20 32.73 11.55 5.40
CA ALA A 20 33.17 10.15 5.38
C ALA A 20 34.53 10.00 6.06
N VAL A 21 34.47 9.34 7.19
CA VAL A 21 35.58 8.95 8.02
C VAL A 21 36.42 7.95 7.20
N THR A 22 37.28 8.42 6.30
CA THR A 22 38.45 7.66 5.86
C THR A 22 39.54 7.83 6.90
N SER A 23 39.25 7.33 8.10
CA SER A 23 40.25 6.90 9.05
C SER A 23 40.49 5.43 8.70
N CYS A 24 41.59 5.13 8.02
CA CYS A 24 42.10 3.77 7.94
C CYS A 24 42.59 3.37 9.33
N SER A 25 41.65 3.04 10.21
CA SER A 25 41.86 2.23 11.39
C SER A 25 40.85 1.09 11.28
N GLU A 26 41.32 -0.15 11.23
CA GLU A 26 40.45 -1.33 11.16
C GLU A 26 39.64 -1.52 12.46
N ASP A 27 39.90 -0.70 13.49
CA ASP A 27 39.47 -0.90 14.89
C ASP A 27 38.49 0.16 15.43
N ASP A 28 37.96 1.09 14.63
CA ASP A 28 36.90 2.00 15.10
C ASP A 28 35.56 1.21 15.20
N GLU A 29 35.33 0.51 16.30
CA GLU A 29 34.04 -0.10 16.62
C GLU A 29 32.95 0.99 16.65
N LEU A 30 31.80 0.73 16.03
CA LEU A 30 30.65 1.63 16.16
C LEU A 30 30.13 1.55 17.60
N ILE A 31 30.44 2.57 18.41
CA ILE A 31 30.03 2.62 19.81
C ILE A 31 28.64 3.24 19.93
N ILE A 32 27.68 2.48 20.48
CA ILE A 32 26.37 3.05 20.88
C ILE A 32 26.61 4.04 22.01
N PRO A 33 26.12 5.28 21.91
CA PRO A 33 26.29 6.26 22.97
C PRO A 33 25.57 5.79 24.25
N VAL A 34 26.11 6.20 25.41
CA VAL A 34 25.44 6.00 26.69
C VAL A 34 24.06 6.67 26.65
N PRO A 35 22.97 5.98 27.07
CA PRO A 35 21.65 6.57 27.08
C PRO A 35 21.60 7.89 27.85
N GLN A 36 21.13 8.94 27.19
CA GLN A 36 20.91 10.26 27.77
C GLN A 36 19.82 10.17 28.84
N HIS A 37 20.03 10.83 29.98
CA HIS A 37 18.95 11.05 30.94
C HIS A 37 18.06 12.20 30.44
N MET A 38 16.76 11.89 30.25
CA MET A 38 15.78 12.84 29.70
C MET A 38 14.53 12.86 30.58
N THR A 39 13.95 14.05 30.76
CA THR A 39 12.63 14.18 31.37
C THR A 39 11.55 13.82 30.35
N GLU A 40 10.38 13.41 30.84
CA GLU A 40 9.23 13.17 29.98
C GLU A 40 8.82 14.44 29.22
N GLN A 41 8.75 15.57 29.91
CA GLN A 41 8.45 16.87 29.29
C GLN A 41 9.40 17.18 28.12
N TYR A 42 10.71 17.00 28.30
CA TYR A 42 11.69 17.25 27.24
C TYR A 42 11.45 16.36 26.01
N VAL A 43 11.20 15.07 26.23
CA VAL A 43 10.94 14.13 25.13
C VAL A 43 9.66 14.50 24.38
N MET A 44 8.56 14.73 25.11
CA MET A 44 7.28 15.07 24.51
C MET A 44 7.35 16.38 23.73
N GLU A 45 7.96 17.43 24.29
CA GLU A 45 8.11 18.73 23.61
C GLU A 45 9.03 18.65 22.39
N THR A 46 10.12 17.89 22.46
CA THR A 46 11.10 17.81 21.37
C THR A 46 10.58 17.01 20.18
N LEU A 47 9.77 15.97 20.42
CA LEU A 47 9.17 15.14 19.39
C LEU A 47 7.93 15.80 18.76
N ASN A 48 7.11 16.48 19.56
CA ASN A 48 5.80 16.96 19.15
C ASN A 48 5.85 17.86 17.90
N GLY A 49 4.96 17.59 16.95
CA GLY A 49 4.80 18.34 15.71
C GLY A 49 5.80 17.95 14.60
N LYS A 50 6.73 17.02 14.85
CA LYS A 50 7.78 16.66 13.91
C LYS A 50 7.55 15.30 13.26
N GLY A 51 7.95 15.21 11.99
CA GLY A 51 8.24 13.95 11.29
C GLY A 51 9.70 13.54 11.50
N TRP A 52 9.95 12.25 11.58
CA TRP A 52 11.26 11.65 11.76
C TRP A 52 11.46 10.60 10.68
N GLN A 53 12.46 10.86 9.82
CA GLN A 53 12.86 9.97 8.74
C GLN A 53 14.05 9.13 9.14
N TYR A 54 14.03 7.88 8.71
CA TYR A 54 15.13 6.95 8.79
C TYR A 54 16.36 7.53 8.09
N PHE A 55 17.52 7.36 8.71
CA PHE A 55 18.80 7.76 8.14
C PHE A 55 19.80 6.60 8.10
N ASP A 56 19.93 5.84 9.18
CA ASP A 56 20.93 4.76 9.29
C ASP A 56 20.52 3.73 10.34
N SER A 57 21.00 2.49 10.21
CA SER A 57 20.77 1.46 11.23
C SER A 57 21.78 0.32 11.24
N HIS A 58 21.99 -0.24 12.43
CA HIS A 58 23.00 -1.27 12.65
C HIS A 58 22.54 -2.32 13.68
N GLU A 59 22.80 -3.59 13.40
CA GLU A 59 22.46 -4.69 14.32
C GLU A 59 23.32 -4.66 15.58
N ILE A 60 22.70 -4.88 16.73
CA ILE A 60 23.38 -5.09 18.00
C ILE A 60 23.50 -6.59 18.23
N LYS A 61 24.73 -7.08 18.30
CA LYS A 61 25.02 -8.49 18.53
C LYS A 61 24.85 -8.87 19.98
N SER A 62 24.74 -10.18 20.22
CA SER A 62 24.52 -10.76 21.55
C SER A 62 25.66 -10.47 22.54
N ASN A 63 26.87 -10.26 22.04
CA ASN A 63 28.04 -9.82 22.82
C ASN A 63 28.06 -8.30 23.09
N GLY A 64 27.08 -7.54 22.57
CA GLY A 64 26.97 -6.09 22.72
C GLY A 64 27.71 -5.26 21.67
N THR A 65 28.44 -5.88 20.73
CA THR A 65 29.07 -5.16 19.61
C THR A 65 28.03 -4.77 18.56
N VAL A 66 28.34 -3.78 17.73
CA VAL A 66 27.44 -3.29 16.68
C VAL A 66 28.04 -3.57 15.32
N GLU A 67 27.23 -4.10 14.40
CA GLU A 67 27.65 -4.30 13.01
C GLU A 67 27.95 -2.97 12.33
N ARG A 68 28.95 -2.96 11.46
CA ARG A 68 29.27 -1.77 10.67
C ARG A 68 28.35 -1.65 9.46
N GLU A 69 27.93 -2.77 8.88
CA GLU A 69 27.01 -2.78 7.77
C GLU A 69 25.67 -2.18 8.17
N GLU A 70 25.08 -1.43 7.25
CA GLU A 70 23.72 -0.93 7.41
C GLU A 70 22.76 -2.12 7.39
N TYR A 71 21.91 -2.23 8.40
CA TYR A 71 21.04 -3.36 8.63
C TYR A 71 20.11 -3.67 7.45
N TRP A 72 19.57 -2.67 6.75
CA TRP A 72 18.64 -2.87 5.63
C TRP A 72 19.29 -3.05 4.26
N ALA A 73 20.58 -2.74 4.08
CA ALA A 73 21.25 -2.66 2.78
C ALA A 73 21.13 -3.93 1.92
N GLU A 74 21.06 -5.11 2.54
CA GLU A 74 20.94 -6.41 1.86
C GLU A 74 19.70 -7.21 2.27
N ARG A 75 18.72 -6.55 2.90
CA ARG A 75 17.48 -7.20 3.36
C ARG A 75 16.34 -6.86 2.42
N TYR A 76 15.78 -7.88 1.77
CA TYR A 76 14.62 -7.77 0.89
C TYR A 76 13.32 -8.06 1.65
N GLY A 77 12.23 -7.41 1.25
CA GLY A 77 10.88 -7.66 1.78
C GLY A 77 10.54 -6.93 3.08
N GLY A 78 11.36 -5.97 3.51
CA GLY A 78 11.09 -5.14 4.67
C GLY A 78 11.87 -3.82 4.62
N GLY A 79 11.53 -2.89 5.50
CA GLY A 79 12.22 -1.61 5.60
C GLY A 79 11.95 -0.92 6.93
N PRO A 80 12.70 0.17 7.21
CA PRO A 80 12.45 1.00 8.38
C PRO A 80 11.07 1.66 8.30
N SER A 81 10.54 2.04 9.47
CA SER A 81 9.28 2.77 9.58
C SER A 81 9.56 4.23 9.84
N GLU A 82 8.78 5.14 9.27
CA GLU A 82 8.86 6.57 9.60
C GLU A 82 7.88 6.95 10.69
N TYR A 83 8.15 8.04 11.41
CA TYR A 83 7.31 8.46 12.54
C TYR A 83 6.91 9.92 12.44
N LYS A 84 5.70 10.23 12.87
CA LYS A 84 5.25 11.60 13.15
C LYS A 84 4.65 11.65 14.54
N PHE A 85 5.00 12.67 15.31
CA PHE A 85 4.43 12.88 16.64
C PHE A 85 3.52 14.11 16.63
N SER A 86 2.34 14.00 17.25
CA SER A 86 1.41 15.11 17.42
C SER A 86 0.62 14.92 18.72
N GLY A 87 0.87 15.79 19.69
CA GLY A 87 0.38 15.63 21.05
C GLY A 87 0.83 14.31 21.66
N ASP A 88 -0.14 13.52 22.10
CA ASP A 88 0.01 12.17 22.65
C ASP A 88 -0.10 11.06 21.58
N THR A 89 -0.16 11.42 20.30
CA THR A 89 -0.29 10.46 19.19
C THR A 89 1.02 10.31 18.44
N ILE A 90 1.41 9.05 18.20
CA ILE A 90 2.44 8.66 17.24
C ILE A 90 1.75 8.08 16.01
N THR A 91 2.08 8.61 14.84
CA THR A 91 1.78 8.00 13.54
C THR A 91 3.02 7.25 13.09
N THR A 92 2.89 5.94 12.87
CA THR A 92 3.94 5.09 12.30
C THR A 92 3.60 4.82 10.84
N PHE A 93 4.48 5.19 9.92
CA PHE A 93 4.37 4.92 8.49
C PHE A 93 5.21 3.70 8.13
N SER A 94 4.64 2.76 7.39
CA SER A 94 5.33 1.53 7.03
C SER A 94 4.82 0.95 5.72
N TYR A 95 5.72 0.25 5.03
CA TYR A 95 5.37 -0.68 3.96
C TYR A 95 5.21 -2.09 4.52
N ILE A 96 4.15 -2.78 4.12
CA ILE A 96 3.88 -4.18 4.44
C ILE A 96 4.18 -5.00 3.19
N ASP A 97 5.11 -5.94 3.22
CA ASP A 97 5.48 -6.68 2.01
C ASP A 97 4.54 -7.85 1.70
N SER A 98 4.02 -8.52 2.75
CA SER A 98 3.03 -9.59 2.59
C SER A 98 1.73 -9.10 1.93
N GLU A 99 1.47 -7.81 2.04
CA GLU A 99 0.39 -7.10 1.38
C GLU A 99 0.97 -5.79 0.84
N PRO A 100 1.51 -5.74 -0.40
CA PRO A 100 2.39 -4.66 -0.90
C PRO A 100 1.70 -3.28 -0.87
N ILE A 101 1.68 -2.69 0.32
CA ILE A 101 0.86 -1.55 0.72
C ILE A 101 1.71 -0.67 1.62
N SER A 102 1.77 0.61 1.28
CA SER A 102 2.32 1.65 2.14
C SER A 102 1.18 2.33 2.90
N GLY A 103 1.21 2.24 4.23
CA GLY A 103 0.16 2.80 5.07
C GLY A 103 0.70 3.36 6.38
N TYR A 104 -0.23 3.82 7.21
CA TYR A 104 0.06 4.37 8.52
C TYR A 104 -0.79 3.74 9.60
N LYS A 105 -0.29 3.81 10.82
CA LYS A 105 -1.01 3.48 12.05
C LYS A 105 -0.88 4.61 13.04
N ASN A 106 -2.00 5.00 13.65
CA ASN A 106 -2.01 5.94 14.76
C ASN A 106 -2.09 5.19 16.09
N SER A 107 -1.37 5.65 17.09
CA SER A 107 -1.46 5.10 18.45
C SER A 107 -1.19 6.19 19.47
N THR A 108 -1.90 6.14 20.59
CA THR A 108 -1.51 6.94 21.76
C THR A 108 -0.19 6.40 22.31
N TYR A 109 0.76 7.29 22.55
CA TYR A 109 2.07 6.92 23.11
C TYR A 109 2.32 7.59 24.46
N SER A 110 3.27 7.01 25.20
CA SER A 110 3.80 7.54 26.44
C SER A 110 5.31 7.29 26.53
N TYR A 111 6.01 8.04 27.38
CA TYR A 111 7.43 7.87 27.60
C TYR A 111 7.73 7.50 29.05
N ASN A 112 8.43 6.37 29.24
CA ASN A 112 8.91 5.94 30.55
C ASN A 112 10.34 6.44 30.79
N LYS A 113 10.47 7.50 31.59
CA LYS A 113 11.77 8.10 31.95
C LYS A 113 12.71 7.20 32.74
N ALA A 114 12.21 6.15 33.42
CA ALA A 114 13.04 5.25 34.20
C ALA A 114 13.84 4.29 33.30
N THR A 115 13.29 3.99 32.11
CA THR A 115 13.85 3.01 31.17
C THR A 115 14.19 3.60 29.80
N ASN A 116 13.88 4.88 29.59
CA ASN A 116 13.91 5.59 28.31
C ASN A 116 13.06 4.92 27.21
N GLN A 117 11.98 4.22 27.57
CA GLN A 117 11.14 3.50 26.61
C GLN A 117 10.00 4.38 26.12
N LEU A 118 9.77 4.39 24.81
CA LEU A 118 8.54 4.89 24.21
C LEU A 118 7.58 3.73 24.03
N MET A 119 6.38 3.87 24.61
CA MET A 119 5.35 2.83 24.65
C MET A 119 4.14 3.28 23.84
N ALA A 120 3.57 2.41 23.01
CA ALA A 120 2.31 2.64 22.32
C ALA A 120 1.50 1.35 22.21
N GLY A 121 0.18 1.42 22.41
CA GLY A 121 -0.69 0.24 22.39
C GLY A 121 -0.29 -0.86 23.39
N GLY A 122 0.29 -0.48 24.53
CA GLY A 122 0.77 -1.40 25.57
C GLY A 122 2.07 -2.13 25.23
N LYS A 123 2.76 -1.77 24.15
CA LYS A 123 4.02 -2.39 23.72
C LYS A 123 5.13 -1.34 23.62
N GLU A 124 6.37 -1.78 23.81
CA GLU A 124 7.53 -0.94 23.52
C GLU A 124 7.61 -0.73 22.01
N VAL A 125 7.68 0.53 21.59
CA VAL A 125 7.96 0.91 20.21
C VAL A 125 9.47 0.92 19.98
N PHE A 126 10.19 1.62 20.87
CA PHE A 126 11.65 1.66 20.92
C PHE A 126 12.14 2.28 22.24
N LYS A 127 13.43 2.12 22.53
CA LYS A 127 14.14 2.82 23.59
C LYS A 127 14.95 3.99 23.03
N ILE A 128 14.75 5.19 23.57
CA ILE A 128 15.51 6.38 23.17
C ILE A 128 16.89 6.37 23.83
N ILE A 129 17.93 6.45 23.01
CA ILE A 129 19.32 6.55 23.46
C ILE A 129 19.72 8.01 23.59
N SER A 130 19.42 8.83 22.60
CA SER A 130 19.59 10.28 22.70
C SER A 130 18.61 11.00 21.78
N LEU A 131 18.22 12.19 22.19
CA LEU A 131 17.30 13.04 21.45
C LEU A 131 17.85 14.46 21.39
N SER A 132 17.77 15.08 20.22
CA SER A 132 18.02 16.50 20.01
C SER A 132 16.93 17.07 19.08
N GLU A 133 17.02 18.36 18.74
CA GLU A 133 16.04 18.98 17.85
C GLU A 133 15.95 18.31 16.46
N ASN A 134 17.06 17.74 15.99
CA ASN A 134 17.21 17.26 14.61
C ASN A 134 17.55 15.76 14.50
N ILE A 135 17.96 15.11 15.59
CA ILE A 135 18.42 13.72 15.59
C ILE A 135 17.74 12.93 16.71
N LEU A 136 17.17 11.79 16.34
CA LEU A 136 16.65 10.77 17.25
C LEU A 136 17.49 9.50 17.07
N LYS A 137 18.14 9.06 18.15
CA LYS A 137 18.88 7.79 18.19
C LYS A 137 18.17 6.83 19.12
N MET A 138 17.90 5.62 18.65
CA MET A 138 17.07 4.66 19.38
C MET A 138 17.52 3.22 19.17
N ILE A 139 17.11 2.34 20.07
CA ILE A 139 17.22 0.89 19.92
C ILE A 139 15.83 0.33 19.80
N LYS A 140 15.61 -0.55 18.82
CA LYS A 140 14.33 -1.21 18.56
C LYS A 140 14.52 -2.71 18.42
N TYR A 141 13.60 -3.48 19.00
CA TYR A 141 13.47 -4.90 18.74
C TYR A 141 12.95 -5.11 17.31
N GLN A 142 13.70 -5.83 16.49
CA GLN A 142 13.39 -6.02 15.07
C GLN A 142 12.77 -7.39 14.77
N GLY A 143 13.10 -8.42 15.56
CA GLY A 143 12.58 -9.76 15.32
C GLY A 143 13.36 -10.85 16.04
N ILE A 144 13.16 -12.08 15.60
CA ILE A 144 13.88 -13.26 16.06
C ILE A 144 14.59 -13.89 14.86
N ASP A 145 15.85 -14.29 15.02
CA ASP A 145 16.63 -14.99 13.99
C ASP A 145 16.19 -16.46 13.86
N GLY A 146 16.76 -17.17 12.86
CA GLY A 146 16.46 -18.60 12.65
C GLY A 146 16.84 -19.53 13.81
N ASN A 147 17.61 -19.04 14.78
CA ASN A 147 18.06 -19.77 15.97
C ASN A 147 17.25 -19.42 17.22
N GLY A 148 16.27 -18.52 17.13
CA GLY A 148 15.46 -18.09 18.27
C GLY A 148 16.03 -16.89 19.05
N ASN A 149 17.14 -16.29 18.61
CA ASN A 149 17.71 -15.12 19.27
C ASN A 149 16.97 -13.84 18.87
N LYS A 150 16.78 -12.94 19.83
CA LYS A 150 16.21 -11.62 19.57
C LYS A 150 17.21 -10.74 18.83
N ILE A 151 16.74 -10.08 17.78
CA ILE A 151 17.48 -9.09 17.01
C ILE A 151 17.10 -7.71 17.52
N TYR A 152 18.09 -6.93 17.95
CA TYR A 152 17.95 -5.53 18.30
C TYR A 152 18.77 -4.70 17.32
N VAL A 153 18.22 -3.58 16.90
CA VAL A 153 18.86 -2.70 15.92
C VAL A 153 18.94 -1.29 16.50
N TYR A 154 20.12 -0.70 16.41
CA TYR A 154 20.36 0.69 16.70
C TYR A 154 20.02 1.52 15.46
N TYR A 155 19.24 2.58 15.65
CA TYR A 155 18.67 3.40 14.59
C TYR A 155 19.04 4.86 14.78
N ILE A 156 19.29 5.55 13.66
CA ILE A 156 19.46 6.99 13.58
C ILE A 156 18.36 7.56 12.68
N TYR A 157 17.61 8.52 13.21
CA TYR A 157 16.56 9.24 12.52
C TYR A 157 16.87 10.73 12.49
N LYS A 158 16.46 11.39 11.42
CA LYS A 158 16.56 12.83 11.23
C LYS A 158 15.17 13.45 11.20
N VAL A 159 15.05 14.70 11.66
CA VAL A 159 13.81 15.44 11.47
C VAL A 159 13.53 15.62 9.97
N MET A 160 12.28 15.41 9.55
CA MET A 160 11.80 15.69 8.19
C MET A 160 11.60 17.20 8.01
N SER A 161 11.85 17.70 6.80
CA SER A 161 11.29 19.00 6.42
C SER A 161 9.75 18.91 6.30
N SER A 162 9.07 20.05 6.25
CA SER A 162 7.61 20.07 6.02
C SER A 162 7.21 19.39 4.70
N ASP A 163 8.04 19.54 3.67
CA ASP A 163 7.80 18.95 2.35
C ASP A 163 8.03 17.43 2.39
N ASP A 164 9.11 16.96 3.02
CA ASP A 164 9.38 15.51 3.18
C ASP A 164 8.27 14.84 4.00
N LEU A 165 7.76 15.51 5.03
CA LEU A 165 6.65 14.98 5.83
C LEU A 165 5.35 14.92 5.01
N ALA A 166 5.06 15.95 4.21
CA ALA A 166 3.90 15.95 3.33
C ALA A 166 3.97 14.82 2.28
N GLU A 167 5.16 14.59 1.71
CA GLU A 167 5.40 13.49 0.78
C GLU A 167 5.31 12.12 1.46
N CYS A 168 5.86 11.97 2.67
CA CYS A 168 5.72 10.77 3.48
C CYS A 168 4.24 10.42 3.71
N ILE A 169 3.43 11.40 4.13
CA ILE A 169 1.97 11.20 4.34
C ILE A 169 1.28 10.80 3.04
N LYS A 170 1.61 11.47 1.93
CA LYS A 170 1.04 11.16 0.61
C LYS A 170 1.37 9.73 0.15
N ASN A 171 2.59 9.27 0.42
CA ASN A 171 3.07 7.94 0.03
C ASN A 171 2.56 6.82 0.95
N HIS A 172 1.88 7.15 2.05
CA HIS A 172 1.28 6.19 2.97
C HIS A 172 -0.21 6.52 3.19
N PRO A 173 -1.08 6.39 2.17
CA PRO A 173 -2.45 6.87 2.24
C PRO A 173 -3.39 5.95 3.04
N TYR A 174 -2.99 4.72 3.33
CA TYR A 174 -3.88 3.71 3.89
C TYR A 174 -3.75 3.60 5.40
N ASP A 175 -4.89 3.69 6.09
CA ASP A 175 -4.97 3.40 7.52
C ASP A 175 -4.95 1.89 7.75
N LEU A 176 -3.84 1.41 8.32
CA LEU A 176 -3.55 0.00 8.48
C LEU A 176 -4.48 -0.70 9.48
N ASP A 177 -5.05 0.04 10.44
CA ASP A 177 -5.98 -0.53 11.42
C ASP A 177 -7.39 -0.72 10.85
N SER A 178 -7.75 0.00 9.77
CA SER A 178 -9.06 -0.10 9.10
C SER A 178 -9.00 -0.74 7.71
N LEU A 179 -7.88 -1.39 7.36
CA LEU A 179 -7.69 -2.00 6.04
C LEU A 179 -8.79 -2.99 5.68
N ASN A 180 -9.15 -3.93 6.55
CA ASN A 180 -10.17 -4.93 6.20
C ASN A 180 -11.59 -4.35 6.12
N ASP A 181 -11.85 -3.27 6.84
CA ASP A 181 -13.17 -2.64 6.87
C ASP A 181 -13.41 -1.78 5.62
N LYS A 182 -12.38 -1.07 5.17
CA LYS A 182 -12.44 -0.17 4.00
C LYS A 182 -12.00 -0.84 2.70
N TYR A 183 -11.07 -1.79 2.80
CA TYR A 183 -10.40 -2.45 1.68
C TYR A 183 -10.37 -3.98 1.87
N PRO A 184 -11.54 -4.65 1.93
CA PRO A 184 -11.58 -6.11 2.06
C PRO A 184 -10.80 -6.83 0.95
N MET A 185 -10.29 -8.01 1.29
CA MET A 185 -9.69 -8.92 0.32
C MET A 185 -10.76 -9.46 -0.62
N MET A 186 -10.42 -9.55 -1.91
CA MET A 186 -11.21 -10.33 -2.84
C MET A 186 -11.21 -11.82 -2.42
N PRO A 187 -12.26 -12.58 -2.77
CA PRO A 187 -12.24 -14.02 -2.60
C PRO A 187 -11.10 -14.64 -3.42
N GLU A 188 -10.61 -15.78 -2.94
CA GLU A 188 -9.64 -16.57 -3.68
C GLU A 188 -10.21 -16.96 -5.06
N GLN A 189 -9.34 -16.91 -6.07
CA GLN A 189 -9.70 -17.25 -7.43
C GLN A 189 -10.03 -18.74 -7.53
N MET A 190 -11.29 -19.06 -7.81
CA MET A 190 -11.76 -20.41 -8.02
C MET A 190 -11.24 -20.97 -9.35
N ARG A 191 -10.89 -22.25 -9.37
CA ARG A 191 -10.57 -22.94 -10.62
C ARG A 191 -11.83 -23.15 -11.46
N ILE A 192 -11.92 -22.42 -12.58
CA ILE A 192 -13.07 -22.50 -13.50
C ILE A 192 -12.62 -23.21 -14.78
N THR A 193 -13.04 -24.46 -14.96
CA THR A 193 -12.77 -25.19 -16.21
C THR A 193 -13.77 -24.78 -17.30
N PRO A 194 -13.50 -25.06 -18.59
CA PRO A 194 -14.48 -24.84 -19.65
C PRO A 194 -15.82 -25.52 -19.37
N GLU A 195 -15.81 -26.74 -18.81
CA GLU A 195 -17.01 -27.48 -18.46
C GLU A 195 -17.78 -26.80 -17.32
N TYR A 196 -17.06 -26.27 -16.33
CA TYR A 196 -17.67 -25.54 -15.22
C TYR A 196 -18.32 -24.23 -15.71
N LEU A 197 -17.62 -23.47 -16.56
CA LEU A 197 -18.18 -22.28 -17.20
C LEU A 197 -19.41 -22.63 -18.04
N GLY A 198 -19.34 -23.72 -18.82
CA GLY A 198 -20.46 -24.20 -19.63
C GLY A 198 -21.70 -24.56 -18.81
N ARG A 199 -21.50 -25.06 -17.58
CA ARG A 199 -22.60 -25.44 -16.69
C ARG A 199 -23.23 -24.26 -15.95
N TYR A 200 -22.41 -23.33 -15.48
CA TYR A 200 -22.85 -22.29 -14.53
C TYR A 200 -22.89 -20.87 -15.10
N GLY A 201 -22.29 -20.64 -16.28
CA GLY A 201 -22.19 -19.30 -16.88
C GLY A 201 -22.83 -19.17 -18.26
N VAL A 202 -22.75 -20.22 -19.08
CA VAL A 202 -23.26 -20.23 -20.47
C VAL A 202 -24.76 -20.50 -20.49
N GLY A 203 -25.49 -19.76 -21.33
CA GLY A 203 -26.94 -19.79 -21.42
C GLY A 203 -27.63 -18.81 -20.47
N ASP A 204 -26.86 -17.99 -19.73
CA ASP A 204 -27.37 -17.13 -18.67
C ASP A 204 -27.08 -15.65 -18.90
N GLY A 205 -28.02 -14.81 -18.47
CA GLY A 205 -27.87 -13.37 -18.36
C GLY A 205 -27.30 -12.99 -17.00
N TRP A 206 -26.38 -12.04 -16.99
CA TRP A 206 -25.67 -11.57 -15.80
C TRP A 206 -25.87 -10.06 -15.66
N LYS A 207 -26.49 -9.67 -14.54
CA LYS A 207 -26.71 -8.28 -14.18
C LYS A 207 -25.70 -7.84 -13.15
N CYS A 208 -24.98 -6.75 -13.41
CA CYS A 208 -24.08 -6.16 -12.43
C CYS A 208 -24.92 -5.58 -11.27
N THR A 209 -24.60 -5.94 -10.03
CA THR A 209 -25.28 -5.41 -8.83
C THR A 209 -24.36 -4.60 -7.94
N GLU A 210 -23.06 -4.88 -7.99
CA GLU A 210 -22.05 -4.13 -7.24
C GLU A 210 -20.81 -3.95 -8.12
N ALA A 211 -20.20 -2.78 -8.01
CA ALA A 211 -18.91 -2.49 -8.63
C ALA A 211 -18.05 -1.75 -7.61
N HIS A 212 -16.82 -2.19 -7.47
CA HIS A 212 -15.86 -1.66 -6.52
C HIS A 212 -14.55 -1.36 -7.22
N LYS A 213 -13.90 -0.26 -6.84
CA LYS A 213 -12.55 0.04 -7.34
C LYS A 213 -11.58 -1.00 -6.80
N LEU A 214 -10.83 -1.63 -7.69
CA LEU A 214 -9.68 -2.42 -7.30
C LEU A 214 -8.54 -1.47 -6.97
N GLU A 215 -7.92 -1.64 -5.82
CA GLU A 215 -6.92 -0.69 -5.32
C GLU A 215 -5.53 -1.33 -5.26
N MET A 216 -5.35 -2.33 -4.39
CA MET A 216 -4.02 -2.81 -4.01
C MET A 216 -4.06 -4.30 -3.65
N ALA A 217 -3.02 -5.07 -3.97
CA ALA A 217 -2.77 -6.41 -3.41
C ALA A 217 -3.98 -7.40 -3.39
N GLY A 218 -4.89 -7.32 -4.36
CA GLY A 218 -6.10 -8.15 -4.37
C GLY A 218 -7.24 -7.66 -3.46
N ARG A 219 -7.17 -6.42 -2.97
CA ARG A 219 -8.19 -5.71 -2.18
C ARG A 219 -8.97 -4.72 -3.05
N TYR A 220 -10.21 -4.46 -2.66
CA TYR A 220 -11.10 -3.51 -3.32
C TYR A 220 -11.70 -2.54 -2.31
N HIS A 221 -12.01 -1.31 -2.73
CA HIS A 221 -12.68 -0.34 -1.86
C HIS A 221 -14.13 -0.77 -1.58
N ILE A 222 -14.55 -0.79 -0.31
CA ILE A 222 -15.87 -1.29 0.11
C ILE A 222 -17.03 -0.52 -0.52
N ASP A 223 -16.86 0.80 -0.72
CA ASP A 223 -17.85 1.64 -1.39
C ASP A 223 -18.28 1.04 -2.73
N ASN A 224 -19.58 0.77 -2.81
CA ASN A 224 -20.20 0.39 -4.06
C ASN A 224 -20.32 1.64 -4.93
N ILE A 225 -19.45 1.75 -5.93
CA ILE A 225 -19.46 2.86 -6.88
C ILE A 225 -20.53 2.67 -7.97
N TYR A 226 -21.35 1.63 -7.86
CA TYR A 226 -22.49 1.40 -8.72
C TYR A 226 -23.57 2.47 -8.48
N ASN A 227 -23.74 3.35 -9.45
CA ASN A 227 -24.92 4.18 -9.59
C ASN A 227 -25.60 3.83 -10.91
N ALA A 228 -26.91 3.57 -10.89
CA ALA A 228 -27.67 3.00 -12.01
C ALA A 228 -27.64 3.84 -13.30
N ASP A 229 -27.19 5.09 -13.21
CA ASP A 229 -27.16 6.07 -14.30
C ASP A 229 -25.75 6.60 -14.64
N ALA A 230 -24.67 5.97 -14.14
CA ALA A 230 -23.31 6.42 -14.41
C ALA A 230 -22.82 5.96 -15.82
N PRO A 231 -22.17 6.85 -16.60
CA PRO A 231 -21.66 6.52 -17.95
C PRO A 231 -20.56 5.45 -17.95
N ASP A 232 -19.92 5.21 -16.80
CA ASP A 232 -18.83 4.25 -16.62
C ASP A 232 -19.27 2.93 -15.94
N MET A 233 -20.57 2.61 -15.92
CA MET A 233 -21.05 1.37 -15.29
C MET A 233 -20.65 0.12 -16.11
N PRO A 234 -20.18 -0.97 -15.47
CA PRO A 234 -19.95 -2.24 -16.14
C PRO A 234 -21.24 -2.77 -16.78
N ALA A 235 -21.24 -2.92 -18.11
CA ALA A 235 -22.38 -3.44 -18.84
C ALA A 235 -22.85 -4.80 -18.32
N ASN A 236 -24.17 -4.99 -18.33
CA ASN A 236 -24.79 -6.32 -18.21
C ASN A 236 -24.40 -7.17 -19.43
N PHE A 237 -24.48 -8.49 -19.31
CA PHE A 237 -24.15 -9.35 -20.44
C PHE A 237 -24.88 -10.69 -20.40
N PHE A 238 -25.03 -11.29 -21.57
CA PHE A 238 -25.48 -12.67 -21.75
C PHE A 238 -24.33 -13.47 -22.35
N ILE A 239 -24.02 -14.63 -21.76
CA ILE A 239 -23.00 -15.54 -22.29
C ILE A 239 -23.71 -16.68 -23.00
N ASP A 240 -23.44 -16.85 -24.29
CA ASP A 240 -23.85 -17.98 -25.09
C ASP A 240 -22.63 -18.84 -25.46
N ASN A 241 -22.84 -19.99 -26.09
CA ASN A 241 -21.76 -20.85 -26.52
C ASN A 241 -20.86 -20.14 -27.57
N GLY A 242 -19.71 -19.63 -27.11
CA GLY A 242 -18.71 -18.95 -27.93
C GLY A 242 -19.00 -17.47 -28.23
N THR A 243 -20.10 -16.90 -27.73
CA THR A 243 -20.41 -15.48 -27.92
C THR A 243 -20.87 -14.81 -26.65
N ILE A 244 -20.57 -13.52 -26.52
CA ILE A 244 -21.08 -12.65 -25.46
C ILE A 244 -21.93 -11.57 -26.11
N THR A 245 -23.09 -11.31 -25.54
CA THR A 245 -23.94 -10.17 -25.90
C THR A 245 -23.89 -9.17 -24.77
N TRP A 246 -23.39 -7.97 -25.05
CA TRP A 246 -23.45 -6.84 -24.12
C TRP A 246 -24.85 -6.26 -24.10
N LEU A 247 -25.41 -6.10 -22.91
CA LEU A 247 -26.78 -5.67 -22.66
C LEU A 247 -26.78 -4.27 -22.04
N PRO A 248 -27.88 -3.50 -22.19
CA PRO A 248 -27.99 -2.20 -21.54
C PRO A 248 -27.99 -2.37 -20.02
N ASN A 249 -27.63 -1.29 -19.31
CA ASN A 249 -27.68 -1.25 -17.85
C ASN A 249 -29.14 -1.28 -17.35
N ASN A 250 -30.03 -0.58 -18.09
CA ASN A 250 -31.45 -0.49 -17.82
C ASN A 250 -32.28 -1.23 -18.89
N ALA A 251 -33.21 -2.07 -18.45
CA ALA A 251 -34.14 -2.76 -19.33
C ALA A 251 -35.03 -1.76 -20.09
N GLY A 252 -35.39 -2.07 -21.34
CA GLY A 252 -36.29 -1.22 -22.12
C GLY A 252 -35.65 0.05 -22.70
N THR A 253 -34.33 0.21 -22.62
CA THR A 253 -33.62 1.33 -23.27
C THR A 253 -33.80 1.23 -24.79
N ALA A 254 -34.54 2.16 -25.40
CA ALA A 254 -35.01 2.04 -26.79
C ALA A 254 -33.91 2.25 -27.85
N ASP A 255 -32.83 2.95 -27.49
CA ASP A 255 -31.73 3.32 -28.40
C ASP A 255 -30.45 2.50 -28.18
N TYR A 256 -30.51 1.40 -27.41
CA TYR A 256 -29.35 0.56 -27.17
C TYR A 256 -29.25 -0.57 -28.20
N THR A 257 -28.30 -0.47 -29.11
CA THR A 257 -27.93 -1.59 -30.00
C THR A 257 -27.04 -2.56 -29.23
N ALA A 258 -27.50 -3.80 -29.01
CA ALA A 258 -26.65 -4.76 -28.34
C ALA A 258 -25.45 -5.18 -29.19
N LYS A 259 -24.32 -5.30 -28.51
CA LYS A 259 -23.07 -5.69 -29.15
C LYS A 259 -22.84 -7.17 -28.88
N LYS A 260 -22.99 -7.99 -29.92
CA LYS A 260 -22.65 -9.41 -29.89
C LYS A 260 -21.25 -9.63 -30.43
N GLU A 261 -20.42 -10.37 -29.71
CA GLU A 261 -19.03 -10.63 -30.07
C GLU A 261 -18.66 -12.09 -29.80
N ASN A 262 -17.82 -12.67 -30.65
CA ASN A 262 -17.18 -13.94 -30.33
C ASN A 262 -16.19 -13.73 -29.18
N TYR A 263 -16.13 -14.70 -28.25
CA TYR A 263 -15.12 -14.71 -27.21
C TYR A 263 -14.30 -16.00 -27.22
N THR A 264 -13.07 -15.92 -26.73
CA THR A 264 -12.28 -17.09 -26.37
C THR A 264 -12.22 -17.21 -24.86
N TYR A 265 -12.42 -18.42 -24.33
CA TYR A 265 -12.17 -18.69 -22.92
C TYR A 265 -10.73 -19.14 -22.71
N ARG A 266 -9.95 -18.38 -21.93
CA ARG A 266 -8.62 -18.78 -21.49
C ARG A 266 -8.72 -19.39 -20.10
N ALA A 267 -8.72 -20.71 -20.06
CA ALA A 267 -8.70 -21.47 -18.81
C ALA A 267 -7.48 -21.13 -17.94
N ASN A 268 -6.35 -20.80 -18.55
CA ASN A 268 -5.19 -20.28 -17.83
C ASN A 268 -5.44 -18.81 -17.48
N GLY A 269 -5.84 -18.58 -16.23
CA GLY A 269 -6.19 -17.27 -15.69
C GLY A 269 -7.70 -16.97 -15.66
N PHE A 270 -8.55 -17.87 -16.16
CA PHE A 270 -10.02 -17.80 -16.14
C PHE A 270 -10.59 -16.53 -16.79
N TYR A 271 -10.10 -16.21 -18.00
CA TYR A 271 -10.52 -15.02 -18.74
C TYR A 271 -11.54 -15.35 -19.84
N ILE A 272 -12.56 -14.51 -19.96
CA ILE A 272 -13.35 -14.36 -21.17
C ILE A 272 -12.77 -13.19 -21.95
N GLU A 273 -12.31 -13.44 -23.18
CA GLU A 273 -11.73 -12.43 -24.06
C GLU A 273 -12.57 -12.28 -25.33
N PRO A 274 -13.47 -11.29 -25.38
CA PRO A 274 -14.19 -10.91 -26.59
C PRO A 274 -13.25 -10.27 -27.59
N ALA A 275 -13.50 -10.48 -28.89
CA ALA A 275 -12.68 -9.94 -29.97
C ALA A 275 -12.53 -8.40 -29.93
N GLY A 276 -13.50 -7.68 -29.35
CA GLY A 276 -13.49 -6.22 -29.22
C GLY A 276 -12.70 -5.65 -28.02
N GLY A 277 -12.00 -6.48 -27.23
CA GLY A 277 -11.07 -6.00 -26.19
C GLY A 277 -11.68 -5.70 -24.81
N ASN A 278 -12.96 -6.03 -24.58
CA ASN A 278 -13.67 -5.83 -23.31
C ASN A 278 -13.68 -7.10 -22.43
N GLY A 279 -12.55 -7.79 -22.34
CA GLY A 279 -12.44 -9.03 -21.58
C GLY A 279 -12.52 -8.84 -20.06
N PHE A 280 -12.80 -9.92 -19.35
CA PHE A 280 -12.81 -9.94 -17.89
C PHE A 280 -12.30 -11.26 -17.35
N ARG A 281 -11.76 -11.21 -16.13
CA ARG A 281 -11.33 -12.37 -15.36
C ARG A 281 -12.46 -12.81 -14.43
N ILE A 282 -12.79 -14.09 -14.42
CA ILE A 282 -13.74 -14.63 -13.45
C ILE A 282 -12.98 -15.06 -12.19
N ILE A 283 -13.41 -14.57 -11.03
CA ILE A 283 -12.85 -14.88 -9.73
C ILE A 283 -13.63 -16.03 -9.08
N THR A 284 -14.96 -15.90 -9.03
CA THR A 284 -15.86 -16.96 -8.55
C THR A 284 -17.08 -17.05 -9.45
N LEU A 285 -17.67 -18.24 -9.56
CA LEU A 285 -18.87 -18.50 -10.34
C LEU A 285 -19.69 -19.59 -9.65
N ASN A 286 -20.99 -19.41 -9.54
CA ASN A 286 -21.94 -20.44 -9.10
C ASN A 286 -23.30 -20.22 -9.79
N ASP A 287 -24.33 -20.96 -9.37
CA ASP A 287 -25.67 -20.91 -9.97
C ASP A 287 -26.36 -19.54 -9.92
N TYR A 288 -25.92 -18.61 -9.07
CA TYR A 288 -26.62 -17.35 -8.80
C TYR A 288 -25.74 -16.11 -8.89
N GLU A 289 -24.43 -16.25 -8.76
CA GLU A 289 -23.48 -15.14 -8.68
C GLU A 289 -22.19 -15.42 -9.46
N MET A 290 -21.75 -14.41 -10.20
CA MET A 290 -20.44 -14.36 -10.84
C MET A 290 -19.70 -13.15 -10.30
N LYS A 291 -18.47 -13.34 -9.83
CA LYS A 291 -17.62 -12.23 -9.41
C LYS A 291 -16.45 -12.12 -10.37
N ILE A 292 -16.23 -10.92 -10.90
CA ILE A 292 -15.24 -10.70 -11.96
C ILE A 292 -14.31 -9.54 -11.63
N ILE A 293 -13.16 -9.52 -12.28
CA ILE A 293 -12.35 -8.32 -12.44
C ILE A 293 -12.46 -7.86 -13.89
N LYS A 294 -12.81 -6.60 -14.07
CA LYS A 294 -12.94 -5.98 -15.38
C LYS A 294 -12.04 -4.74 -15.47
N LYS A 295 -11.31 -4.63 -16.57
CA LYS A 295 -10.63 -3.40 -16.96
C LYS A 295 -11.61 -2.52 -17.74
N GLN A 296 -11.73 -1.27 -17.33
CA GLN A 296 -12.57 -0.31 -18.02
C GLN A 296 -11.86 1.04 -18.06
N ARG A 297 -11.97 1.71 -19.21
CA ARG A 297 -11.42 3.05 -19.41
C ARG A 297 -12.46 4.08 -18.95
N GLU A 298 -12.04 5.03 -18.12
CA GLU A 298 -12.89 6.17 -17.73
C GLU A 298 -13.05 7.11 -18.94
N GLY A 299 -14.25 7.20 -19.50
CA GLY A 299 -14.56 8.07 -20.64
C GLY A 299 -13.63 7.94 -21.88
N ASN A 300 -13.69 8.93 -22.77
CA ASN A 300 -12.83 8.99 -23.95
C ASN A 300 -11.43 9.50 -23.58
N GLY A 301 -10.47 8.58 -23.51
CA GLY A 301 -9.06 8.90 -23.29
C GLY A 301 -8.59 8.90 -21.83
N GLY A 302 -9.45 8.60 -20.86
CA GLY A 302 -9.06 8.51 -19.46
C GLY A 302 -8.23 7.27 -19.12
N ALA A 303 -7.87 7.16 -17.84
CA ALA A 303 -7.10 6.06 -17.30
C ALA A 303 -7.90 4.75 -17.39
N VAL A 304 -7.19 3.64 -17.58
CA VAL A 304 -7.78 2.30 -17.44
C VAL A 304 -7.79 1.97 -15.95
N ARG A 305 -8.97 1.72 -15.39
CA ARG A 305 -9.15 1.24 -14.02
C ARG A 305 -9.61 -0.21 -14.03
N GLU A 306 -9.26 -0.91 -12.95
CA GLU A 306 -9.76 -2.25 -12.67
C GLU A 306 -10.88 -2.16 -11.64
N PHE A 307 -11.95 -2.90 -11.91
CA PHE A 307 -13.11 -2.99 -11.04
C PHE A 307 -13.32 -4.44 -10.64
N TYR A 308 -13.59 -4.65 -9.35
CA TYR A 308 -14.17 -5.87 -8.83
C TYR A 308 -15.70 -5.75 -8.89
N CYS A 309 -16.33 -6.60 -9.68
CA CYS A 309 -17.77 -6.53 -9.91
C CYS A 309 -18.46 -7.81 -9.44
N VAL A 310 -19.63 -7.64 -8.83
CA VAL A 310 -20.54 -8.73 -8.45
C VAL A 310 -21.71 -8.71 -9.43
N TYR A 311 -21.89 -9.83 -10.11
CA TYR A 311 -22.99 -10.06 -11.03
C TYR A 311 -23.94 -11.10 -10.46
N ARG A 312 -25.24 -10.86 -10.60
CA ARG A 312 -26.31 -11.82 -10.29
C ARG A 312 -26.91 -12.36 -11.57
N LYS A 313 -27.24 -13.66 -11.54
CA LYS A 313 -27.96 -14.30 -12.65
C LYS A 313 -29.35 -13.69 -12.79
N MET A 314 -29.68 -13.27 -14.00
CA MET A 314 -31.01 -12.78 -14.37
C MET A 314 -32.00 -13.94 -14.38
N THR A 315 -33.23 -13.68 -13.95
CA THR A 315 -34.36 -14.58 -14.22
C THR A 315 -34.65 -14.64 -15.72
N PRO A 316 -35.28 -15.72 -16.23
CA PRO A 316 -35.68 -15.80 -17.63
C PRO A 316 -36.57 -14.64 -18.08
N GLU A 317 -37.44 -14.14 -17.20
CA GLU A 317 -38.33 -13.01 -17.45
C GLU A 317 -37.54 -11.70 -17.57
N GLU A 318 -36.59 -11.45 -16.66
CA GLU A 318 -35.70 -10.29 -16.74
C GLU A 318 -34.86 -10.34 -18.02
N LEU A 319 -34.23 -11.48 -18.32
CA LEU A 319 -33.41 -11.61 -19.52
C LEU A 319 -34.21 -11.30 -20.78
N LYS A 320 -35.46 -11.77 -20.88
CA LYS A 320 -36.35 -11.42 -22.01
C LYS A 320 -36.55 -9.91 -22.14
N LEU A 321 -36.69 -9.17 -21.04
CA LEU A 321 -36.84 -7.71 -21.07
C LEU A 321 -35.57 -7.00 -21.54
N TYR A 322 -34.40 -7.46 -21.10
CA TYR A 322 -33.11 -6.93 -21.56
C TYR A 322 -32.83 -7.28 -23.03
N MET A 323 -33.35 -8.42 -23.49
CA MET A 323 -33.16 -8.92 -24.86
C MET A 323 -34.22 -8.39 -25.86
N ALA A 324 -35.32 -7.80 -25.39
CA ALA A 324 -36.43 -7.37 -26.25
C ALA A 324 -36.07 -6.19 -27.18
N ASN A 325 -35.02 -5.43 -26.82
CA ASN A 325 -34.54 -4.24 -27.55
C ASN A 325 -33.09 -4.40 -28.06
N SER A 326 -32.48 -5.58 -27.91
CA SER A 326 -31.07 -5.86 -28.19
C SER A 326 -30.83 -6.49 -29.56
#